data_AF-A0A7Y0AKJ4-F1
#
_entry.id   AF-A0A7Y0AKJ4-F1
#
_cell.length_a   1.000
_cell.length_b   1.000
_cell.length_c   1.000
_cell.angle_alpha   90.00
_cell.angle_beta   90.00
_cell.angle_gamma   90.00
#
_symmetry.space_group_name_H-M   'P 1'
#
loop_
_entity.id
_entity.type
_entity.pdbx_description
1 polymer ?
#
loop_
_entity_poly.entity_id
_entity_poly.type
_entity_poly.pdbx_seq_one_letter_code
_entity_poly.pdbx_strand_id
1 'polypeptide(L)' 'MKGKSAIPGNLLGRSKKEILEILGDEFSPYSSDEWFYIKEKRWWYKKYLKIYFDEKEQVDRLETKTKYTFFLNKKIQKL' A
#
# COMPACT_ATOMS: atom_id res chain seq x y z
N MET A 1 -20.22 -2.37 -11.47
CA MET A 1 -19.24 -1.25 -11.37
C MET A 1 -19.02 -0.94 -9.90
N LYS A 2 -17.80 -1.09 -9.38
CA LYS A 2 -17.38 -0.52 -8.09
C LYS A 2 -16.12 0.32 -8.39
N GLY A 3 -16.19 1.59 -8.00
CA GLY A 3 -15.45 2.69 -8.58
C GLY A 3 -13.93 2.54 -8.50
N LYS A 4 -13.27 3.03 -9.54
CA LYS A 4 -11.85 3.39 -9.50
C LYS A 4 -11.68 4.42 -8.38
N SER A 5 -11.21 4.03 -7.21
CA SER A 5 -10.65 4.99 -6.25
C SER A 5 -9.31 5.44 -6.82
N ALA A 6 -9.36 6.47 -7.66
CA ALA A 6 -8.18 7.19 -8.08
C ALA A 6 -7.62 7.85 -6.82
N ILE A 7 -6.58 7.22 -6.25
CA ILE A 7 -5.84 7.79 -5.13
C ILE A 7 -5.41 9.20 -5.55
N PRO A 8 -5.81 10.27 -4.83
CA PRO A 8 -5.47 11.63 -5.20
C PRO A 8 -3.95 11.75 -5.37
N GLY A 9 -3.54 12.42 -6.44
CA GLY A 9 -2.20 12.31 -7.02
C GLY A 9 -1.04 12.71 -6.12
N ASN A 10 -1.28 13.26 -4.92
CA ASN A 10 -0.24 13.56 -3.95
C ASN A 10 -0.70 13.31 -2.50
N LEU A 11 -0.16 12.26 -1.89
CA LEU A 11 -0.33 11.94 -0.47
C LEU A 11 0.85 12.44 0.38
N LEU A 12 1.93 12.97 -0.22
CA LEU A 12 3.11 13.43 0.51
C LEU A 12 2.76 14.60 1.43
N GLY A 13 3.35 14.62 2.62
CA GLY A 13 3.11 15.62 3.66
C GLY A 13 1.76 15.55 4.36
N ARG A 14 0.86 14.64 3.93
CA ARG A 14 -0.44 14.44 4.58
C ARG A 14 -0.26 13.72 5.91
N SER A 15 -1.10 14.05 6.87
CA SER A 15 -1.18 13.36 8.17
C SER A 15 -1.85 11.99 8.04
N LYS A 16 -1.57 11.09 9.00
CA LYS A 16 -2.27 9.81 9.15
C LYS A 16 -3.80 9.93 9.06
N LYS A 17 -4.38 10.98 9.69
CA LYS A 17 -5.82 11.24 9.66
C LYS A 17 -6.33 11.52 8.25
N GLU A 18 -5.68 12.41 7.52
CA GLU A 18 -6.05 12.72 6.13
C GLU A 18 -5.92 11.50 5.22
N ILE A 19 -4.90 10.65 5.45
CA ILE A 19 -4.74 9.40 4.71
C ILE A 19 -5.92 8.45 4.94
N LEU A 20 -6.40 8.32 6.19
CA LEU A 20 -7.59 7.51 6.50
C LEU A 20 -8.86 8.09 5.84
N GLU A 21 -9.04 9.42 5.85
CA GLU A 21 -10.17 10.06 5.18
C GLU A 21 -10.15 9.83 3.66
N ILE A 22 -8.96 9.78 3.05
CA ILE A 22 -8.78 9.59 1.60
C ILE A 22 -8.90 8.12 1.17
N LEU A 23 -8.25 7.21 1.91
CA LEU A 23 -8.09 5.81 1.51
C LEU A 23 -9.04 4.84 2.24
N GLY A 24 -9.64 5.28 3.34
CA GLY A 24 -10.48 4.46 4.21
C GLY A 24 -9.68 3.58 5.19
N ASP A 25 -10.42 2.93 6.09
CA ASP A 25 -9.88 2.13 7.20
C ASP A 25 -9.48 0.69 6.81
N GLU A 26 -8.90 0.49 5.63
CA GLU A 26 -8.36 -0.83 5.28
C GLU A 26 -7.10 -1.14 6.13
N PHE A 27 -7.33 -1.78 7.28
CA PHE A 27 -6.41 -2.44 8.22
C PHE A 27 -4.89 -2.18 8.04
N SER A 28 -4.29 -1.42 8.96
CA SER A 28 -2.84 -1.29 9.09
C SER A 28 -2.38 -1.45 10.55
N PRO A 29 -1.79 -2.61 10.91
CA PRO A 29 -0.77 -2.56 11.93
C PRO A 29 0.48 -3.36 11.53
N TYR A 30 1.55 -2.67 11.13
CA TYR A 30 2.93 -3.10 11.41
C TYR A 30 3.84 -1.86 11.47
N SER A 31 4.32 -1.53 12.68
CA SER A 31 4.98 -0.26 13.09
C SER A 31 4.19 1.02 12.79
N SER A 32 4.17 1.98 13.73
CA SER A 32 3.44 3.26 13.58
C SER A 32 3.83 4.04 12.32
N ASP A 33 5.00 3.77 11.77
CA ASP A 33 5.66 4.61 10.77
C ASP A 33 5.51 4.04 9.36
N GLU A 34 4.86 2.88 9.19
CA GLU A 34 4.63 2.26 7.88
C GLU A 34 3.21 1.73 7.72
N TRP A 35 2.48 2.20 6.72
CA TRP A 35 1.15 1.67 6.36
C TRP A 35 1.14 1.00 4.99
N PHE A 36 0.24 0.03 4.83
CA PHE A 36 0.09 -0.74 3.60
C PHE A 36 -1.37 -0.75 3.13
N TYR A 37 -1.59 -0.36 1.88
CA TYR A 37 -2.92 -0.35 1.24
C TYR A 37 -2.91 -1.20 -0.02
N ILE A 38 -4.00 -1.94 -0.27
CA ILE A 38 -4.14 -2.70 -1.53
C ILE A 38 -4.73 -1.76 -2.59
N LYS A 39 -3.90 -1.31 -3.53
CA LYS A 39 -4.38 -0.50 -4.68
C LYS A 39 -5.20 -1.32 -5.67
N GLU A 40 -4.74 -2.53 -5.95
CA GLU A 40 -5.35 -3.40 -6.95
C GLU A 40 -5.13 -4.86 -6.59
N LYS A 41 -6.18 -5.65 -6.75
CA LYS A 41 -6.13 -7.11 -6.57
C LYS A 41 -6.69 -7.78 -7.81
N ARG A 42 -5.86 -8.58 -8.46
CA ARG A 42 -6.25 -9.51 -9.52
C ARG A 42 -5.93 -10.93 -9.11
N TRP A 43 -6.49 -11.91 -9.83
CA TRP A 43 -6.28 -13.32 -9.53
C TRP A 43 -4.80 -13.75 -9.61
N TRP A 44 -3.99 -13.05 -10.41
CA TRP A 44 -2.57 -13.37 -10.65
C TRP A 44 -1.57 -12.35 -10.06
N TYR A 45 -2.04 -11.24 -9.49
CA TYR A 45 -1.17 -10.29 -8.77
C TYR A 45 -1.93 -9.41 -7.77
N LYS A 46 -1.19 -8.86 -6.81
CA LYS A 46 -1.64 -7.80 -5.90
C LYS A 46 -0.69 -6.61 -5.98
N LYS A 47 -1.23 -5.41 -6.02
CA LYS A 47 -0.48 -4.15 -6.01
C LYS A 47 -0.75 -3.43 -4.69
N TYR A 48 0.31 -3.10 -3.99
CA TYR A 48 0.30 -2.45 -2.69
C TYR A 48 0.85 -1.03 -2.81
N LEU A 49 0.25 -0.10 -2.10
CA LEU A 49 0.85 1.18 -1.75
C LEU A 49 1.39 1.06 -0.34
N LYS A 50 2.70 1.26 -0.18
CA LYS A 50 3.33 1.42 1.11
C LYS A 50 3.53 2.92 1.36
N ILE A 51 3.14 3.37 2.54
CA ILE A 51 3.22 4.76 2.99
C ILE A 51 4.15 4.77 4.19
N TYR A 52 5.17 5.62 4.14
CA TYR A 52 6.10 5.82 5.25
C TYR A 52 5.80 7.17 5.89
N PHE A 53 5.72 7.18 7.22
CA PHE A 53 5.50 8.38 8.01
C PHE A 53 6.80 8.82 8.69
N ASP A 54 6.97 10.13 8.81
CA ASP A 54 8.02 10.73 9.62
C ASP A 54 7.63 10.75 11.12
N GLU A 55 8.53 11.29 11.95
CA GLU A 55 8.32 11.49 13.38
C GLU A 55 7.14 12.43 13.71
N LYS A 56 6.68 13.22 12.74
CA LYS A 56 5.52 14.12 12.86
C LYS A 56 4.22 13.47 12.36
N GLU A 57 4.26 12.17 12.06
CA GLU A 57 3.15 11.40 11.52
C GLU A 57 2.64 11.90 10.16
N GLN A 58 3.53 12.51 9.38
CA GLN A 58 3.27 12.98 8.02
C GLN A 58 3.91 12.03 7.01
N VAL A 59 3.29 11.89 5.83
CA VAL A 59 3.82 11.04 4.77
C VAL A 59 5.14 11.62 4.23
N ASP A 60 6.25 10.95 4.54
CA ASP A 60 7.58 11.26 3.99
C ASP A 60 7.77 10.61 2.61
N ARG A 61 7.32 9.35 2.47
CA ARG A 61 7.60 8.55 1.27
C ARG A 61 6.46 7.63 0.90
N LEU A 62 6.33 7.38 -0.40
CA LEU A 62 5.40 6.43 -0.99
C LEU A 62 6.14 5.42 -1.85
N GLU A 63 5.78 4.15 -1.73
CA GLU A 63 6.34 3.07 -2.54
C GLU A 63 5.22 2.18 -3.08
N THR A 64 5.31 1.79 -4.35
CA THR A 64 4.36 0.85 -4.95
C THR A 64 5.01 -0.50 -5.15
N LYS A 65 4.47 -1.55 -4.52
CA LYS A 65 4.96 -2.93 -4.67
C LYS A 65 3.95 -3.80 -5.38
N THR A 66 4.41 -4.58 -6.34
CA THR A 66 3.58 -5.58 -7.03
C THR A 66 4.03 -6.98 -6.62
N LYS A 67 3.13 -7.78 -6.06
CA LYS A 67 3.36 -9.19 -5.71
C LYS A 67 2.58 -10.07 -6.68
N TYR A 68 3.30 -10.81 -7.52
CA TYR A 68 2.72 -11.79 -8.42
C TYR A 68 2.56 -13.14 -7.72
N THR A 69 1.45 -13.82 -7.94
CA THR A 69 1.21 -15.15 -7.34
C THR A 69 2.11 -16.23 -7.96
N PHE A 70 2.53 -16.07 -9.23
CA PHE A 70 3.29 -17.08 -9.98
C PHE A 70 4.81 -17.09 -9.74
N PHE A 71 5.40 -15.99 -9.24
CA PHE A 71 6.86 -15.88 -9.07
C PHE A 71 7.41 -16.50 -7.77
N LEU A 72 6.55 -17.03 -6.90
CA LEU A 72 6.97 -17.74 -5.67
C LEU A 72 7.31 -19.22 -5.89
N ASN A 73 6.89 -19.84 -7.01
CA ASN A 73 7.13 -21.27 -7.25
C ASN A 73 8.51 -21.61 -7.83
N LYS A 74 9.27 -20.63 -8.35
CA LYS A 74 10.59 -20.89 -8.95
C LYS A 74 11.75 -21.05 -7.95
N LYS A 75 11.55 -20.71 -6.67
CA LYS A 75 12.59 -20.90 -5.63
C LYS A 75 12.51 -22.24 -4.90
N ILE A 76 11.43 -23.02 -5.06
CA ILE A 76 11.23 -24.29 -4.33
C ILE A 76 11.77 -25.50 -5.14
N GLN A 77 12.05 -25.35 -6.44
CA GLN A 77 12.55 -26.44 -7.30
C GLN A 77 14.09 -26.48 -7.46
N LYS A 78 14.84 -25.74 -6.64
CA LYS A 78 16.32 -25.73 -6.64
C LYS A 78 16.92 -26.05 -5.26
N LEU A 79 16.26 -26.90 -4.49
CA LEU A 79 16.83 -27.57 -3.32
C LEU A 79 16.79 -29.08 -3.55
#